data_AF-A0A7D5PDH6-F1
#
_entry.id   AF-A0A7D5PDH6-F1
#
_cell.length_a   1.000
_cell.length_b   1.000
_cell.length_c   1.000
_cell.angle_alpha   90.00
_cell.angle_beta   90.00
_cell.angle_gamma   90.00
#
_symmetry.space_group_name_H-M   'P 1'
#
loop_
_entity.id
_entity.type
_entity.pdbx_description
1 polymer ?
#
loop_
_entity_poly.entity_id
_entity_poly.type
_entity_poly.pdbx_seq_one_letter_code
_entity_poly.pdbx_strand_id
1 'polypeptide(L)'
;MNREAWLGVLALALVVGAAGLAIAAPNALAERTDENVRPSVLALQDPRVAAGEVGGERAELSLDVRMDHRGGPADNVTVEVQAVDTDTGLVATTVRKDLGSIDGNREVRTRVNVTVDRQGGYRLYIRVYEDGRRVETGSTEVSGVDSLTPDYAASSVGFHRFGDTSASIPVITYEVAEEANNRTTLRTGTYLTNRGDEPAGGLRLIVTARQVESNVIADRAAVEIDEIGPGQTVTEAADLTVPSNYNYYLDGILFRDGVVVESATASAKLDPSRPVPENTTREEVDFQAGDFERGDDGGSRSDNAGATPMPTNASGSGPGFGAAGALAALLALAALAARRHQ
;
A
#
# COMPACT_ATOMS: atom_id res chain seq x y z
N MET A 1 43.64 60.66 -76.87
CA MET A 1 43.22 59.39 -76.23
C MET A 1 42.48 59.74 -74.95
N ASN A 2 41.18 59.50 -74.95
CA ASN A 2 40.24 60.06 -73.96
C ASN A 2 40.29 59.22 -72.68
N ARG A 3 41.04 59.70 -71.69
CA ARG A 3 41.24 59.03 -70.39
C ARG A 3 39.91 58.78 -69.67
N GLU A 4 38.95 59.70 -69.83
CA GLU A 4 37.60 59.60 -69.28
C GLU A 4 36.79 58.47 -69.91
N ALA A 5 36.89 58.26 -71.23
CA ALA A 5 36.21 57.15 -71.89
C ALA A 5 36.79 55.79 -71.45
N TRP A 6 38.11 55.73 -71.26
CA TRP A 6 38.77 54.53 -70.75
C TRP A 6 38.39 54.22 -69.30
N LEU A 7 38.24 55.24 -68.46
CA LEU A 7 37.75 55.08 -67.08
C LEU A 7 36.30 54.61 -67.04
N GLY A 8 35.45 55.12 -67.93
CA GLY A 8 34.06 54.67 -68.04
C GLY A 8 33.95 53.20 -68.45
N VAL A 9 34.75 52.75 -69.41
CA VAL A 9 34.79 51.34 -69.83
C VAL A 9 35.32 50.45 -68.70
N LEU A 10 36.35 50.89 -67.98
CA LEU A 10 36.94 50.12 -66.89
C LEU A 10 36.00 50.02 -65.69
N ALA A 11 35.30 51.10 -65.34
CA ALA A 11 34.26 51.10 -64.32
C ALA A 11 33.09 50.17 -64.70
N LEU A 12 32.64 50.22 -65.96
CA LEU A 12 31.57 49.34 -66.44
C LEU A 12 32.01 47.87 -66.39
N ALA A 13 33.24 47.55 -66.82
CA ALA A 13 33.79 46.20 -66.75
C ALA A 13 33.90 45.69 -65.30
N LEU A 14 34.23 46.56 -64.36
CA LEU A 14 34.34 46.23 -62.93
C LEU A 14 32.95 45.96 -62.34
N VAL A 15 31.95 46.77 -62.67
CA VAL A 15 30.55 46.56 -62.23
C VAL A 15 29.96 45.28 -62.82
N VAL A 16 30.16 45.04 -64.12
CA VAL A 16 29.68 43.82 -64.79
C VAL A 16 30.42 42.58 -64.30
N GLY A 17 31.74 42.69 -64.03
CA GLY A 17 32.52 41.61 -63.44
C GLY A 17 32.08 41.27 -62.02
N ALA A 18 31.82 42.29 -61.19
CA ALA A 18 31.29 42.10 -59.83
C ALA A 18 29.87 41.49 -59.85
N ALA A 19 29.00 41.97 -60.74
CA ALA A 19 27.66 41.40 -60.91
C ALA A 19 27.71 39.95 -61.44
N GLY A 20 28.63 39.66 -62.36
CA GLY A 20 28.86 38.31 -62.88
C GLY A 20 29.36 37.34 -61.80
N LEU A 21 30.25 37.78 -60.90
CA LEU A 21 30.70 37.00 -59.74
C LEU A 21 29.56 36.71 -58.76
N ALA A 22 28.66 37.67 -58.52
CA ALA A 22 27.49 37.47 -57.67
C ALA A 22 26.49 36.44 -58.23
N ILE A 23 26.36 36.35 -59.57
CA ILE A 23 25.47 35.38 -60.23
C ILE A 23 26.13 34.00 -60.34
N ALA A 24 27.44 33.93 -60.57
CA ALA A 24 28.16 32.67 -60.74
C ALA A 24 28.43 31.92 -59.43
N ALA A 25 28.40 32.62 -58.28
CA ALA A 25 28.60 32.03 -56.97
C ALA A 25 27.51 32.51 -55.98
N PRO A 26 26.24 32.10 -56.16
CA PRO A 26 25.15 32.46 -55.25
C PRO A 26 25.41 32.00 -53.80
N ASN A 27 26.34 31.06 -53.60
CA ASN A 27 26.76 30.56 -52.29
C ASN A 27 27.99 31.27 -51.68
N ALA A 28 28.63 32.22 -52.40
CA ALA A 28 29.81 32.93 -51.86
C ALA A 28 29.43 34.04 -50.86
N LEU A 29 28.17 34.48 -50.88
CA LEU A 29 27.55 35.39 -49.92
C LEU A 29 26.47 34.67 -49.10
N ALA A 30 26.60 33.35 -48.91
CA ALA A 30 25.87 32.68 -47.85
C ALA A 30 26.37 33.28 -46.54
N GLU A 31 25.57 34.19 -45.98
CA GLU A 31 25.69 34.70 -44.63
C GLU A 31 25.87 33.48 -43.72
N ARG A 32 27.08 33.30 -43.16
CA ARG A 32 27.30 32.33 -42.09
C ARG A 32 26.58 32.84 -40.85
N THR A 33 25.26 32.71 -40.85
CA THR A 33 24.46 32.53 -39.64
C THR A 33 24.47 31.06 -39.27
N ASP A 34 25.65 30.42 -39.28
CA ASP A 34 25.94 29.45 -38.25
C ASP A 34 26.17 30.30 -36.99
N GLU A 35 25.09 30.79 -36.39
CA GLU A 35 25.15 31.10 -34.97
C GLU A 35 25.78 29.86 -34.35
N ASN A 36 26.91 30.02 -33.67
CA ASN A 36 27.51 28.95 -32.88
C ASN A 36 26.55 28.65 -31.73
N VAL A 37 25.42 28.00 -32.03
CA VAL A 37 24.47 27.50 -31.06
C VAL A 37 25.24 26.45 -30.30
N ARG A 38 25.69 26.83 -29.11
CA ARG A 38 26.35 25.89 -28.20
C ARG A 38 25.41 24.68 -28.05
N PRO A 39 25.92 23.44 -28.03
CA PRO A 39 25.07 22.30 -27.77
C PRO A 39 24.33 22.50 -26.45
N SER A 40 23.07 22.08 -26.43
CA SER A 40 22.27 21.95 -25.21
C SER A 40 22.93 20.92 -24.27
N VAL A 41 22.82 21.19 -22.97
CA VAL A 41 23.26 20.30 -21.91
C VAL A 41 22.17 20.28 -20.86
N LEU A 42 21.63 19.09 -20.60
CA LEU A 42 20.68 18.82 -19.53
C LEU A 42 21.38 17.94 -18.50
N ALA A 43 21.61 18.47 -17.30
CA ALA A 43 22.22 17.74 -16.20
C ALA A 43 21.18 17.46 -15.12
N LEU A 44 20.92 16.18 -14.83
CA LEU A 44 19.97 15.75 -13.82
C LEU A 44 20.57 15.95 -12.42
N GLN A 45 19.79 16.53 -11.51
CA GLN A 45 20.11 16.57 -10.10
C GLN A 45 19.53 15.36 -9.36
N ASP A 46 19.96 15.14 -8.12
CA ASP A 46 19.45 14.04 -7.30
C ASP A 46 17.91 14.11 -7.18
N PRO A 47 17.19 13.09 -7.68
CA PRO A 47 15.74 13.08 -7.65
C PRO A 47 15.23 12.83 -6.23
N ARG A 48 14.10 13.45 -5.89
CA ARG A 48 13.43 13.24 -4.59
C ARG A 48 12.11 12.54 -4.81
N VAL A 49 11.78 11.62 -3.92
CA VAL A 49 10.53 10.85 -3.98
C VAL A 49 9.70 11.14 -2.75
N ALA A 50 8.40 11.33 -2.95
CA ALA A 50 7.39 11.40 -1.90
C ALA A 50 6.25 10.43 -2.21
N ALA A 51 5.51 10.01 -1.19
CA ALA A 51 4.25 9.32 -1.40
C ALA A 51 3.20 10.31 -1.94
N GLY A 52 2.46 9.87 -2.96
CA GLY A 52 1.23 10.51 -3.43
C GLY A 52 0.01 9.80 -2.82
N GLU A 53 -0.99 9.53 -3.65
CA GLU A 53 -2.17 8.75 -3.25
C GLU A 53 -1.78 7.30 -2.90
N VAL A 54 -2.29 6.79 -1.77
CA VAL A 54 -2.03 5.42 -1.30
C VAL A 54 -3.35 4.66 -1.18
N GLY A 55 -3.50 3.62 -2.00
CA GLY A 55 -4.62 2.68 -1.95
C GLY A 55 -4.25 1.35 -1.29
N GLY A 56 -5.18 0.40 -1.28
CA GLY A 56 -4.95 -0.90 -0.62
C GLY A 56 -3.86 -1.74 -1.30
N GLU A 57 -3.89 -1.79 -2.63
CA GLU A 57 -3.00 -2.61 -3.47
C GLU A 57 -1.93 -1.79 -4.20
N ARG A 58 -2.11 -0.46 -4.34
CA ARG A 58 -1.23 0.40 -5.12
C ARG A 58 -0.85 1.65 -4.36
N ALA A 59 0.33 2.17 -4.65
CA ALA A 59 0.80 3.45 -4.15
C ALA A 59 1.35 4.30 -5.30
N GLU A 60 1.09 5.59 -5.26
CA GLU A 60 1.72 6.57 -6.14
C GLU A 60 3.03 7.06 -5.53
N LEU A 61 4.13 6.96 -6.30
CA LEU A 61 5.42 7.56 -6.00
C LEU A 61 5.55 8.84 -6.81
N SER A 62 5.56 10.00 -6.14
CA SER A 62 5.71 11.30 -6.76
C SER A 62 7.17 11.73 -6.77
N LEU A 63 7.78 11.75 -7.96
CA LEU A 63 9.17 12.15 -8.15
C LEU A 63 9.25 13.65 -8.50
N ASP A 64 10.01 14.40 -7.70
CA ASP A 64 10.48 15.74 -8.05
C ASP A 64 11.79 15.62 -8.83
N VAL A 65 11.72 15.82 -10.14
CA VAL A 65 12.83 15.73 -11.08
C VAL A 65 13.33 17.14 -11.40
N ARG A 66 14.62 17.38 -11.15
CA ARG A 66 15.26 18.67 -11.40
C ARG A 66 16.42 18.51 -12.35
N MET A 67 16.53 19.44 -13.30
CA MET A 67 17.57 19.44 -14.31
C MET A 67 18.13 20.85 -14.49
N ASP A 68 19.44 20.97 -14.55
CA ASP A 68 20.09 22.20 -14.98
C ASP A 68 20.23 22.19 -16.50
N HIS A 69 19.63 23.18 -17.16
CA HIS A 69 19.79 23.41 -18.59
C HIS A 69 20.84 24.47 -18.85
N ARG A 70 21.78 24.19 -19.76
CA ARG A 70 22.81 25.13 -20.22
C ARG A 70 23.06 24.99 -21.72
N GLY A 71 23.46 26.08 -22.37
CA GLY A 71 23.84 26.05 -23.79
C GLY A 71 22.74 26.56 -24.70
N GLY A 72 22.63 25.98 -25.89
CA GLY A 72 21.56 26.24 -26.86
C GLY A 72 20.22 25.66 -26.40
N PRO A 73 19.14 25.89 -27.16
CA PRO A 73 17.82 25.32 -26.86
C PRO A 73 17.86 23.79 -26.89
N ALA A 74 17.17 23.15 -25.94
CA ALA A 74 16.93 21.71 -25.97
C ALA A 74 15.50 21.44 -26.46
N ASP A 75 15.36 20.73 -27.58
CA ASP A 75 14.07 20.48 -28.22
C ASP A 75 13.50 19.09 -27.91
N ASN A 76 12.17 19.00 -27.89
CA ASN A 76 11.43 17.75 -27.67
C ASN A 76 11.93 16.96 -26.44
N VAL A 77 12.10 17.67 -25.32
CA VAL A 77 12.61 17.07 -24.10
C VAL A 77 11.54 16.20 -23.46
N THR A 78 11.87 14.94 -23.19
CA THR A 78 10.99 13.98 -22.50
C THR A 78 11.74 13.36 -21.33
N VAL A 79 11.05 13.22 -20.19
CA VAL A 79 11.54 12.47 -19.03
C VAL A 79 10.79 11.14 -18.97
N GLU A 80 11.53 10.03 -18.94
CA GLU A 80 11.02 8.69 -18.68
C GLU A 80 11.44 8.25 -17.28
N VAL A 81 10.49 7.71 -16.51
CA VAL A 81 10.75 7.06 -15.23
C VAL A 81 10.29 5.61 -15.32
N GLN A 82 11.19 4.68 -15.06
CA GLN A 82 10.93 3.24 -15.03
C GLN A 82 11.10 2.72 -13.61
N ALA A 83 10.04 2.13 -13.05
CA ALA A 83 10.08 1.46 -11.76
C ALA A 83 10.40 -0.03 -11.95
N VAL A 84 11.42 -0.50 -11.25
CA VAL A 84 11.83 -1.90 -11.20
C VAL A 84 11.68 -2.39 -9.78
N ASP A 85 10.91 -3.44 -9.59
CA ASP A 85 10.72 -4.10 -8.30
C ASP A 85 12.05 -4.70 -7.83
N THR A 86 12.47 -4.37 -6.60
CA THR A 86 13.80 -4.75 -6.09
C THR A 86 13.91 -6.22 -5.72
N ASP A 87 12.79 -6.90 -5.46
CA ASP A 87 12.77 -8.29 -5.03
C ASP A 87 12.79 -9.24 -6.24
N THR A 88 12.09 -8.88 -7.30
CA THR A 88 11.95 -9.68 -8.53
C THR A 88 12.87 -9.23 -9.66
N GLY A 89 13.33 -7.97 -9.64
CA GLY A 89 14.09 -7.36 -10.74
C GLY A 89 13.25 -7.07 -11.99
N LEU A 90 11.92 -7.22 -11.92
CA LEU A 90 11.02 -6.99 -13.05
C LEU A 90 10.59 -5.53 -13.14
N VAL A 91 10.37 -5.05 -14.36
CA VAL A 91 9.79 -3.72 -14.58
C VAL A 91 8.32 -3.75 -14.15
N ALA A 92 7.98 -2.98 -13.13
CA ALA A 92 6.61 -2.84 -12.65
C ALA A 92 5.82 -1.87 -13.53
N THR A 93 6.41 -0.72 -13.85
CA THR A 93 5.78 0.29 -14.71
C THR A 93 6.80 1.21 -15.36
N THR A 94 6.39 1.95 -16.39
CA THR A 94 7.18 3.00 -17.03
C THR A 94 6.27 4.16 -17.40
N VAL A 95 6.65 5.36 -16.96
CA VAL A 95 5.90 6.61 -17.19
C VAL A 95 6.77 7.57 -17.98
N ARG A 96 6.17 8.27 -18.94
CA ARG A 96 6.85 9.32 -19.72
C ARG A 96 6.12 10.65 -19.56
N LYS A 97 6.89 11.73 -19.52
CA LYS A 97 6.39 13.09 -19.44
C LYS A 97 7.14 13.99 -20.40
N ASP A 98 6.40 14.61 -21.31
CA ASP A 98 6.93 15.58 -22.26
C ASP A 98 7.06 16.96 -21.61
N LEU A 99 8.23 17.58 -21.80
CA LEU A 99 8.57 18.92 -21.33
C LEU A 99 8.65 19.95 -22.48
N GLY A 100 8.66 19.48 -23.74
CA GLY A 100 8.74 20.34 -24.92
C GLY A 100 10.13 20.96 -25.08
N SER A 101 10.17 22.20 -25.56
CA SER A 101 11.44 22.93 -25.73
C SER A 101 11.84 23.66 -24.43
N ILE A 102 13.13 23.62 -24.14
CA ILE A 102 13.73 24.26 -22.97
C ILE A 102 14.77 25.26 -23.45
N ASP A 103 14.49 26.55 -23.24
CA ASP A 103 15.41 27.63 -23.58
C ASP A 103 16.14 28.20 -22.36
N GLY A 104 17.31 28.78 -22.63
CA GLY A 104 18.09 29.58 -21.69
C GLY A 104 18.77 28.77 -20.59
N ASN A 105 19.75 29.39 -19.93
CA ASN A 105 20.44 28.78 -18.80
C ASN A 105 19.56 28.87 -17.56
N ARG A 106 18.95 27.77 -17.14
CA ARG A 106 18.00 27.73 -16.01
C ARG A 106 17.88 26.35 -15.40
N GLU A 107 17.38 26.30 -14.18
CA GLU A 107 16.88 25.07 -13.58
C GLU A 107 15.46 24.80 -14.09
N VAL A 108 15.20 23.54 -14.44
CA VAL A 108 13.91 23.02 -14.88
C VAL A 108 13.44 22.02 -13.84
N ARG A 109 12.20 22.19 -13.37
CA ARG A 109 11.59 21.31 -12.37
C ARG A 109 10.34 20.68 -12.96
N THR A 110 10.18 19.38 -12.76
CA THR A 110 8.98 18.66 -13.18
C THR A 110 8.65 17.54 -12.20
N ARG A 111 7.35 17.35 -11.97
CA ARG A 111 6.84 16.24 -11.17
C ARG A 111 6.41 15.08 -12.07
N VAL A 112 6.86 13.87 -11.76
CA VAL A 112 6.44 12.63 -12.43
C VAL A 112 5.84 11.69 -11.39
N ASN A 113 4.59 11.29 -11.58
CA ASN A 113 3.92 10.36 -10.70
C ASN A 113 4.01 8.94 -11.28
N VAL A 114 4.36 7.97 -10.45
CA VAL A 114 4.57 6.58 -10.84
C VAL A 114 3.76 5.68 -9.91
N THR A 115 2.72 5.03 -10.45
CA THR A 115 1.91 4.08 -9.68
C THR A 115 2.52 2.69 -9.72
N VAL A 116 2.75 2.12 -8.54
CA VAL A 116 3.30 0.78 -8.34
C VAL A 116 2.39 -0.01 -7.41
N ASP A 117 2.60 -1.32 -7.32
CA ASP A 117 1.95 -2.13 -6.28
C ASP A 117 2.48 -1.70 -4.90
N ARG A 118 1.62 -1.74 -3.88
CA ARG A 118 1.96 -1.31 -2.52
C ARG A 118 2.67 -2.43 -1.77
N GLN A 119 3.85 -2.80 -2.27
CA GLN A 119 4.65 -3.91 -1.79
C GLN A 119 6.14 -3.65 -1.92
N GLY A 120 6.94 -4.19 -0.99
CA GLY A 120 8.39 -4.29 -1.14
C GLY A 120 9.10 -2.96 -1.41
N GLY A 121 10.02 -2.97 -2.37
CA GLY A 121 10.82 -1.82 -2.78
C GLY A 121 10.90 -1.66 -4.30
N TYR A 122 11.22 -0.45 -4.73
CA TYR A 122 11.38 -0.11 -6.13
C TYR A 122 12.63 0.72 -6.38
N ARG A 123 13.40 0.34 -7.40
CA ARG A 123 14.42 1.18 -8.01
C ARG A 123 13.81 1.94 -9.18
N LEU A 124 13.87 3.26 -9.10
CA LEU A 124 13.34 4.18 -10.08
C LEU A 124 14.49 4.66 -10.98
N TYR A 125 14.50 4.24 -12.24
CA TYR A 125 15.43 4.71 -13.25
C TYR A 125 14.84 5.91 -13.99
N ILE A 126 15.60 6.99 -14.08
CA ILE A 126 15.19 8.22 -14.75
C ILE A 126 16.06 8.37 -16.00
N ARG A 127 15.43 8.64 -17.14
CA ARG A 127 16.10 8.85 -18.42
C ARG A 127 15.55 10.11 -19.05
N VAL A 128 16.44 11.01 -19.44
CA VAL A 128 16.08 12.25 -20.14
C VAL A 128 16.41 12.08 -21.61
N TYR A 129 15.46 12.41 -22.46
CA TYR A 129 15.59 12.37 -23.90
C TYR A 129 15.48 13.78 -24.47
N GLU A 130 16.26 14.06 -25.49
CA GLU A 130 16.20 15.25 -26.34
C GLU A 130 16.16 14.76 -27.79
N ASP A 131 15.15 15.18 -28.56
CA ASP A 131 14.87 14.65 -29.91
C ASP A 131 14.93 13.11 -29.99
N GLY A 132 14.39 12.43 -28.98
CA GLY A 132 14.37 10.97 -28.89
C GLY A 132 15.73 10.31 -28.59
N ARG A 133 16.81 11.07 -28.44
CA ARG A 133 18.12 10.57 -28.01
C ARG A 133 18.25 10.72 -26.50
N ARG A 134 18.66 9.66 -25.82
CA ARG A 134 18.91 9.71 -24.37
C ARG A 134 20.16 10.55 -24.10
N VAL A 135 20.00 11.64 -23.36
CA VAL A 135 21.07 12.59 -23.04
C VAL A 135 21.55 12.48 -21.60
N GLU A 136 20.70 12.04 -20.68
CA GLU A 136 21.03 11.98 -19.25
C GLU A 136 20.32 10.81 -18.55
N THR A 137 20.90 10.32 -17.45
CA THR A 137 20.33 9.23 -16.66
C THR A 137 20.55 9.43 -15.17
N GLY A 138 19.57 9.05 -14.37
CA GLY A 138 19.70 8.96 -12.92
C GLY A 138 18.93 7.77 -12.35
N SER A 139 19.06 7.57 -11.04
CA SER A 139 18.22 6.61 -10.34
C SER A 139 18.06 6.97 -8.88
N THR A 140 17.00 6.47 -8.28
CA THR A 140 16.77 6.51 -6.84
C THR A 140 16.03 5.25 -6.41
N GLU A 141 16.01 4.97 -5.12
CA GLU A 141 15.43 3.76 -4.57
C GLU A 141 14.49 4.11 -3.43
N VAL A 142 13.36 3.43 -3.40
CA VAL A 142 12.38 3.51 -2.32
C VAL A 142 12.17 2.10 -1.78
N SER A 143 12.18 1.97 -0.46
CA SER A 143 11.93 0.70 0.23
C SER A 143 10.74 0.83 1.17
N GLY A 144 10.11 -0.31 1.49
CA GLY A 144 9.00 -0.38 2.44
C GLY A 144 7.71 0.25 1.94
N VAL A 145 7.39 0.11 0.65
CA VAL A 145 6.16 0.67 0.07
C VAL A 145 4.91 0.01 0.68
N ASP A 146 5.01 -1.24 1.14
CA ASP A 146 3.98 -1.96 1.92
C ASP A 146 3.66 -1.31 3.28
N SER A 147 4.54 -0.46 3.81
CA SER A 147 4.31 0.26 5.06
C SER A 147 3.51 1.55 4.89
N LEU A 148 3.32 2.01 3.65
CA LEU A 148 2.49 3.18 3.37
C LEU A 148 1.05 2.88 3.77
N THR A 149 0.51 3.72 4.65
CA THR A 149 -0.87 3.57 5.12
C THR A 149 -1.82 4.15 4.08
N PRO A 150 -2.79 3.38 3.57
CA PRO A 150 -3.79 3.90 2.65
C PRO A 150 -4.58 5.05 3.26
N ASP A 151 -5.00 6.02 2.45
CA ASP A 151 -5.66 7.24 2.93
C ASP A 151 -6.95 6.89 3.73
N TYR A 152 -7.70 5.89 3.25
CA TYR A 152 -8.91 5.41 3.93
C TYR A 152 -8.61 4.73 5.28
N ALA A 153 -7.40 4.19 5.49
CA ALA A 153 -6.97 3.53 6.72
C ALA A 153 -6.20 4.49 7.66
N ALA A 154 -5.79 5.67 7.19
CA ALA A 154 -5.01 6.62 7.96
C ALA A 154 -5.84 7.31 9.05
N SER A 155 -5.66 6.93 10.31
CA SER A 155 -6.32 7.56 11.47
C SER A 155 -5.30 8.22 12.38
N SER A 156 -5.60 9.43 12.84
CA SER A 156 -4.84 10.10 13.90
C SER A 156 -5.23 9.63 15.30
N VAL A 157 -6.43 9.05 15.43
CA VAL A 157 -6.91 8.44 16.68
C VAL A 157 -6.37 7.04 16.78
N GLY A 158 -5.81 6.75 17.95
CA GLY A 158 -5.30 5.43 18.26
C GLY A 158 -5.30 5.12 19.74
N PHE A 159 -4.97 3.89 20.08
CA PHE A 159 -4.90 3.44 21.48
C PHE A 159 -3.80 4.18 22.23
N HIS A 160 -4.12 4.75 23.40
CA HIS A 160 -3.15 5.40 24.26
C HIS A 160 -2.31 4.35 24.99
N ARG A 161 -0.98 4.54 24.97
CA ARG A 161 -0.03 3.69 25.68
C ARG A 161 0.68 4.53 26.72
N PHE A 162 0.51 4.17 27.99
CA PHE A 162 1.10 4.90 29.12
C PHE A 162 2.61 4.61 29.31
N GLY A 163 3.13 3.58 28.65
CA GLY A 163 4.53 3.18 28.66
C GLY A 163 4.71 1.72 28.26
N ASP A 164 5.96 1.30 28.05
CA ASP A 164 6.32 -0.05 27.59
C ASP A 164 6.82 -0.96 28.72
N THR A 165 6.75 -0.49 29.97
CA THR A 165 7.15 -1.28 31.14
C THR A 165 5.99 -2.12 31.64
N SER A 166 6.29 -3.23 32.32
CA SER A 166 5.29 -4.09 32.97
C SER A 166 4.50 -3.41 34.09
N ALA A 167 4.96 -2.25 34.58
CA ALA A 167 4.26 -1.43 35.56
C ALA A 167 3.31 -0.39 34.92
N SER A 168 3.31 -0.24 33.59
CA SER A 168 2.46 0.72 32.89
C SER A 168 1.01 0.27 32.92
N ILE A 169 0.08 1.23 32.91
CA ILE A 169 -1.35 0.93 32.82
C ILE A 169 -1.60 0.20 31.48
N PRO A 170 -2.29 -0.95 31.49
CA PRO A 170 -2.66 -1.65 30.27
C PRO A 170 -3.47 -0.77 29.32
N VAL A 171 -3.26 -0.98 28.02
CA VAL A 171 -3.99 -0.26 26.95
C VAL A 171 -5.51 -0.46 27.03
N ILE A 172 -5.93 -1.64 27.49
CA ILE A 172 -7.32 -1.97 27.82
C ILE A 172 -7.31 -2.41 29.28
N THR A 173 -8.01 -1.64 30.12
CA THR A 173 -8.24 -1.95 31.53
C THR A 173 -9.56 -2.69 31.68
N TYR A 174 -9.75 -3.35 32.81
CA TYR A 174 -11.04 -3.96 33.15
C TYR A 174 -11.28 -3.91 34.66
N GLU A 175 -12.55 -3.90 35.02
CA GLU A 175 -13.03 -4.16 36.37
C GLU A 175 -14.12 -5.23 36.33
N VAL A 176 -14.26 -5.97 37.43
CA VAL A 176 -15.38 -6.91 37.60
C VAL A 176 -16.59 -6.11 38.07
N ALA A 177 -17.57 -5.94 37.18
CA ALA A 177 -18.79 -5.20 37.46
C ALA A 177 -19.84 -6.07 38.18
N GLU A 178 -19.95 -7.34 37.79
CA GLU A 178 -20.90 -8.29 38.36
C GLU A 178 -20.36 -9.73 38.26
N GLU A 179 -20.77 -10.57 39.20
CA GLU A 179 -20.52 -12.01 39.19
C GLU A 179 -21.80 -12.75 39.58
N ALA A 180 -22.35 -13.55 38.67
CA ALA A 180 -23.57 -14.32 38.87
C ALA A 180 -23.60 -15.55 37.98
N ASN A 181 -24.13 -16.68 38.47
CA ASN A 181 -24.41 -17.88 37.67
C ASN A 181 -23.21 -18.40 36.83
N ASN A 182 -22.00 -18.45 37.41
CA ASN A 182 -20.76 -18.85 36.72
C ASN A 182 -20.38 -17.94 35.53
N ARG A 183 -20.89 -16.71 35.52
CA ARG A 183 -20.56 -15.65 34.57
C ARG A 183 -20.03 -14.44 35.32
N THR A 184 -19.07 -13.77 34.71
CA THR A 184 -18.46 -12.54 35.19
C THR A 184 -18.65 -11.46 34.13
N THR A 185 -19.23 -10.33 34.53
CA THR A 185 -19.33 -9.14 33.67
C THR A 185 -18.10 -8.29 33.89
N LEU A 186 -17.31 -8.13 32.84
CA LEU A 186 -16.14 -7.26 32.80
C LEU A 186 -16.53 -5.93 32.19
N ARG A 187 -16.42 -4.85 32.95
CA ARG A 187 -16.45 -3.51 32.38
C ARG A 187 -15.05 -3.13 31.95
N THR A 188 -14.84 -2.99 30.65
CA THR A 188 -13.55 -2.59 30.08
C THR A 188 -13.42 -1.08 30.02
N GLY A 189 -12.19 -0.58 30.03
CA GLY A 189 -11.86 0.83 29.83
C GLY A 189 -10.70 0.95 28.87
N THR A 190 -10.94 1.56 27.71
CA THR A 190 -9.97 1.76 26.63
C THR A 190 -9.67 3.25 26.48
N TYR A 191 -8.39 3.61 26.43
CA TYR A 191 -7.98 5.00 26.26
C TYR A 191 -7.65 5.26 24.79
N LEU A 192 -8.32 6.23 24.17
CA LEU A 192 -8.10 6.62 22.78
C LEU A 192 -7.59 8.05 22.72
N THR A 193 -6.48 8.28 22.02
CA THR A 193 -5.88 9.61 21.85
C THR A 193 -5.88 10.00 20.39
N ASN A 194 -6.38 11.20 20.09
CA ASN A 194 -6.16 11.84 18.80
C ASN A 194 -4.77 12.51 18.80
N ARG A 195 -3.84 11.96 18.03
CA ARG A 195 -2.46 12.47 17.89
C ARG A 195 -2.30 13.47 16.74
N GLY A 196 -3.38 13.75 16.01
CA GLY A 196 -3.39 14.68 14.89
C GLY A 196 -3.72 16.10 15.31
N ASP A 197 -3.63 17.01 14.34
CA ASP A 197 -3.90 18.43 14.51
C ASP A 197 -5.36 18.84 14.23
N GLU A 198 -6.18 17.89 13.77
CA GLU A 198 -7.60 18.09 13.47
C GLU A 198 -8.48 17.16 14.31
N PRO A 199 -9.73 17.55 14.64
CA PRO A 199 -10.70 16.64 15.26
C PRO A 199 -10.95 15.40 14.40
N ALA A 200 -11.19 14.27 15.03
CA ALA A 200 -11.42 13.00 14.34
C ALA A 200 -12.55 12.20 15.02
N GLY A 201 -13.52 11.75 14.22
CA GLY A 201 -14.67 10.96 14.65
C GLY A 201 -15.05 9.89 13.62
N GLY A 202 -16.27 9.33 13.75
CA GLY A 202 -16.75 8.26 12.86
C GLY A 202 -16.03 6.93 13.10
N LEU A 203 -15.53 6.74 14.32
CA LEU A 203 -14.79 5.56 14.73
C LEU A 203 -15.70 4.62 15.51
N ARG A 204 -15.45 3.32 15.37
CA ARG A 204 -16.16 2.28 16.11
C ARG A 204 -15.15 1.35 16.76
N LEU A 205 -15.18 1.27 18.08
CA LEU A 205 -14.37 0.35 18.85
C LEU A 205 -15.12 -0.98 19.01
N ILE A 206 -14.48 -2.09 18.65
CA ILE A 206 -14.96 -3.43 18.97
C ILE A 206 -14.03 -4.02 20.02
N VAL A 207 -14.58 -4.39 21.18
CA VAL A 207 -13.84 -5.09 22.24
C VAL A 207 -14.33 -6.53 22.29
N THR A 208 -13.40 -7.48 22.25
CA THR A 208 -13.67 -8.92 22.26
C THR A 208 -12.95 -9.58 23.42
N ALA A 209 -13.63 -10.45 24.16
CA ALA A 209 -13.01 -11.33 25.14
C ALA A 209 -12.78 -12.71 24.51
N ARG A 210 -11.52 -13.11 24.36
CA ARG A 210 -11.11 -14.39 23.80
C ARG A 210 -10.41 -15.22 24.86
N GLN A 211 -10.93 -16.41 25.15
CA GLN A 211 -10.39 -17.27 26.19
C GLN A 211 -8.99 -17.78 25.78
N VAL A 212 -8.05 -17.71 26.72
CA VAL A 212 -6.61 -17.83 26.46
C VAL A 212 -6.24 -19.21 25.92
N GLU A 213 -6.80 -20.27 26.49
CA GLU A 213 -6.41 -21.66 26.21
C GLU A 213 -6.96 -22.18 24.87
N SER A 214 -8.23 -21.88 24.58
CA SER A 214 -8.98 -22.39 23.43
C SER A 214 -9.08 -21.39 22.27
N ASN A 215 -8.76 -20.12 22.49
CA ASN A 215 -8.98 -19.02 21.56
C ASN A 215 -10.46 -18.79 21.17
N VAL A 216 -11.41 -19.35 21.92
CA VAL A 216 -12.84 -19.12 21.71
C VAL A 216 -13.19 -17.70 22.15
N ILE A 217 -13.93 -16.99 21.30
CA ILE A 217 -14.51 -15.70 21.67
C ILE A 217 -15.69 -15.95 22.60
N ALA A 218 -15.56 -15.54 23.86
CA ALA A 218 -16.61 -15.67 24.86
C ALA A 218 -17.66 -14.57 24.74
N ASP A 219 -17.23 -13.34 24.44
CA ASP A 219 -18.15 -12.24 24.18
C ASP A 219 -17.52 -11.11 23.35
N ARG A 220 -18.36 -10.21 22.83
CA ARG A 220 -17.95 -9.03 22.07
C ARG A 220 -18.97 -7.90 22.24
N ALA A 221 -18.45 -6.69 22.41
CA ALA A 221 -19.21 -5.45 22.43
C ALA A 221 -18.66 -4.45 21.39
N ALA A 222 -19.52 -3.54 20.94
CA ALA A 222 -19.16 -2.45 20.04
C ALA A 222 -19.60 -1.10 20.62
N VAL A 223 -18.75 -0.09 20.47
CA VAL A 223 -18.96 1.28 20.96
C VAL A 223 -18.68 2.23 19.80
N GLU A 224 -19.62 3.13 19.51
CA GLU A 224 -19.39 4.25 18.60
C GLU A 224 -18.63 5.34 19.35
N ILE A 225 -17.58 5.87 18.74
CA ILE A 225 -16.72 6.88 19.35
C ILE A 225 -17.10 8.23 18.79
N ASP A 226 -17.44 9.15 19.69
CA ASP A 226 -17.68 10.54 19.36
C ASP A 226 -16.40 11.21 18.83
N GLU A 227 -16.54 12.43 18.30
CA GLU A 227 -15.39 13.19 17.83
C GLU A 227 -14.41 13.49 18.98
N ILE A 228 -13.13 13.18 18.76
CA ILE A 228 -12.04 13.47 19.69
C ILE A 228 -11.25 14.67 19.14
N GLY A 229 -11.15 15.74 19.93
CA GLY A 229 -10.39 16.92 19.56
C GLY A 229 -8.87 16.65 19.50
N PRO A 230 -8.10 17.53 18.82
CA PRO A 230 -6.65 17.34 18.65
C PRO A 230 -5.93 17.30 20.00
N GLY A 231 -5.05 16.30 20.18
CA GLY A 231 -4.30 16.07 21.41
C GLY A 231 -5.12 15.56 22.61
N GLN A 232 -6.44 15.37 22.45
CA GLN A 232 -7.29 14.88 23.53
C GLN A 232 -7.23 13.36 23.66
N THR A 233 -7.45 12.89 24.88
CA THR A 233 -7.63 11.47 25.20
C THR A 233 -9.00 11.28 25.82
N VAL A 234 -9.75 10.31 25.32
CA VAL A 234 -11.03 9.88 25.89
C VAL A 234 -10.93 8.46 26.42
N THR A 235 -11.84 8.09 27.31
CA THR A 235 -11.94 6.73 27.86
C THR A 235 -13.28 6.15 27.47
N GLU A 236 -13.23 5.03 26.74
CA GLU A 236 -14.39 4.33 26.22
C GLU A 236 -14.57 3.01 26.95
N ALA A 237 -15.81 2.74 27.37
CA ALA A 237 -16.14 1.57 28.17
C ALA A 237 -17.05 0.61 27.42
N ALA A 238 -16.79 -0.69 27.57
CA ALA A 238 -17.63 -1.74 27.03
C ALA A 238 -17.77 -2.87 28.04
N ASP A 239 -19.00 -3.37 28.20
CA ASP A 239 -19.29 -4.47 29.12
C ASP A 239 -19.27 -5.81 28.36
N LEU A 240 -18.55 -6.80 28.89
CA LEU A 240 -18.39 -8.13 28.31
C LEU A 240 -18.77 -9.19 29.34
N THR A 241 -19.65 -10.13 28.98
CA THR A 241 -20.11 -11.18 29.90
C THR A 241 -19.47 -12.52 29.55
N VAL A 242 -18.49 -12.93 30.34
CA VAL A 242 -17.67 -14.13 30.09
C VAL A 242 -17.91 -15.20 31.14
N PRO A 243 -17.65 -16.48 30.84
CA PRO A 243 -17.57 -17.51 31.87
C PRO A 243 -16.56 -17.16 32.96
N SER A 244 -16.91 -17.44 34.22
CA SER A 244 -16.02 -17.23 35.37
C SER A 244 -14.89 -18.26 35.38
N ASN A 245 -13.80 -17.98 36.11
CA ASN A 245 -12.67 -18.90 36.33
C ASN A 245 -11.85 -19.27 35.08
N TYR A 246 -11.85 -18.41 34.06
CA TYR A 246 -10.95 -18.51 32.91
C TYR A 246 -10.19 -17.21 32.69
N ASN A 247 -9.05 -17.30 32.03
CA ASN A 247 -8.32 -16.12 31.61
C ASN A 247 -8.69 -15.73 30.18
N TYR A 248 -8.65 -14.42 29.90
CA TYR A 248 -9.06 -13.86 28.61
C TYR A 248 -8.00 -12.91 28.05
N TYR A 249 -7.85 -12.91 26.73
CA TYR A 249 -7.34 -11.77 25.99
C TYR A 249 -8.51 -10.81 25.72
N LEU A 250 -8.33 -9.56 26.08
CA LEU A 250 -9.20 -8.44 25.71
C LEU A 250 -8.60 -7.81 24.45
N ASP A 251 -9.20 -8.09 23.31
CA ASP A 251 -8.78 -7.59 22.00
C ASP A 251 -9.66 -6.38 21.63
N GLY A 252 -9.07 -5.20 21.52
CA GLY A 252 -9.68 -3.98 21.03
C GLY A 252 -9.31 -3.73 19.57
N ILE A 253 -10.30 -3.54 18.71
CA ILE A 253 -10.10 -3.24 17.29
C ILE A 253 -10.85 -1.94 16.97
N LEU A 254 -10.12 -0.93 16.51
CA LEU A 254 -10.68 0.35 16.11
C LEU A 254 -10.96 0.33 14.61
N PHE A 255 -12.20 0.64 14.25
CA PHE A 255 -12.65 0.73 12.86
C PHE A 255 -12.99 2.17 12.48
N ARG A 256 -12.78 2.51 11.22
CA ARG A 256 -13.37 3.67 10.55
C ARG A 256 -13.96 3.20 9.23
N ASP A 257 -15.25 3.45 9.00
CA ASP A 257 -15.94 3.06 7.76
C ASP A 257 -15.73 1.59 7.34
N GLY A 258 -15.65 0.68 8.32
CA GLY A 258 -15.44 -0.75 8.09
C GLY A 258 -13.98 -1.17 7.87
N VAL A 259 -13.03 -0.24 7.91
CA VAL A 259 -11.59 -0.50 7.81
C VAL A 259 -10.97 -0.52 9.21
N VAL A 260 -10.14 -1.53 9.49
CA VAL A 260 -9.35 -1.57 10.74
C VAL A 260 -8.25 -0.51 10.65
N VAL A 261 -8.24 0.41 11.62
CA VAL A 261 -7.22 1.47 11.69
C VAL A 261 -6.17 1.20 12.76
N GLU A 262 -6.53 0.51 13.86
CA GLU A 262 -5.59 0.05 14.88
C GLU A 262 -6.17 -1.13 15.67
N SER A 263 -5.29 -1.90 16.32
CA SER A 263 -5.67 -2.94 17.26
C SER A 263 -4.76 -2.94 18.50
N ALA A 264 -5.32 -3.33 19.64
CA ALA A 264 -4.59 -3.50 20.89
C ALA A 264 -5.10 -4.73 21.64
N THR A 265 -4.22 -5.36 22.41
CA THR A 265 -4.56 -6.52 23.24
C THR A 265 -4.08 -6.28 24.67
N ALA A 266 -4.92 -6.65 25.64
CA ALA A 266 -4.56 -6.76 27.05
C ALA A 266 -5.03 -8.11 27.61
N SER A 267 -4.55 -8.50 28.78
CA SER A 267 -4.95 -9.75 29.41
C SER A 267 -5.85 -9.49 30.62
N ALA A 268 -6.93 -10.24 30.74
CA ALA A 268 -7.79 -10.31 31.91
C ALA A 268 -7.58 -11.64 32.64
N LYS A 269 -7.17 -11.54 33.91
CA LYS A 269 -6.90 -12.70 34.78
C LYS A 269 -8.09 -12.89 35.72
N LEU A 270 -8.96 -13.85 35.42
CA LEU A 270 -10.05 -14.26 36.33
C LEU A 270 -9.77 -15.62 36.97
N ASP A 271 -8.78 -16.38 36.48
CA ASP A 271 -8.28 -17.57 37.16
C ASP A 271 -6.91 -17.27 37.79
N PRO A 272 -6.86 -17.01 39.11
CA PRO A 272 -5.61 -16.69 39.79
C PRO A 272 -4.65 -17.88 39.89
N SER A 273 -5.14 -19.11 39.67
CA SER A 273 -4.32 -20.33 39.73
C SER A 273 -3.59 -20.62 38.42
N ARG A 274 -4.03 -20.01 37.31
CA ARG A 274 -3.45 -20.20 35.98
C ARG A 274 -2.82 -18.91 35.46
N PRO A 275 -1.52 -18.92 35.10
CA PRO A 275 -0.90 -17.75 34.50
C PRO A 275 -1.43 -17.54 33.08
N VAL A 276 -1.50 -16.27 32.66
CA VAL A 276 -1.66 -15.93 31.24
C VAL A 276 -0.28 -15.96 30.59
N PRO A 277 -0.04 -16.81 29.58
CA PRO A 277 1.25 -16.89 28.92
C PRO A 277 1.54 -15.58 28.18
N GLU A 278 2.75 -15.06 28.33
CA GLU A 278 3.27 -14.00 27.48
C GLU A 278 3.64 -14.64 26.13
N ASN A 279 2.83 -14.44 25.08
CA ASN A 279 3.09 -14.81 23.68
C ASN A 279 4.09 -15.97 23.46
N THR A 280 3.83 -17.14 24.06
CA THR A 280 4.66 -18.35 23.93
C THR A 280 3.81 -19.55 23.48
N THR A 281 4.48 -20.51 22.87
CA THR A 281 3.89 -21.65 22.15
C THR A 281 3.12 -22.61 23.07
N ARG A 282 2.00 -23.12 22.54
CA ARG A 282 0.86 -23.80 23.20
C ARG A 282 1.19 -25.08 23.99
N GLU A 283 0.48 -25.28 25.10
CA GLU A 283 0.19 -26.57 25.72
C GLU A 283 -1.27 -26.97 25.41
N GLU A 284 -1.54 -28.26 25.19
CA GLU A 284 -2.92 -28.76 25.06
C GLU A 284 -3.57 -28.86 26.44
N VAL A 285 -4.78 -28.30 26.58
CA VAL A 285 -5.57 -28.30 27.82
C VAL A 285 -7.02 -28.68 27.53
N ASP A 286 -7.67 -29.29 28.52
CA ASP A 286 -9.07 -29.72 28.43
C ASP A 286 -10.02 -28.53 28.29
N PHE A 287 -10.72 -28.47 27.15
CA PHE A 287 -11.69 -27.43 26.80
C PHE A 287 -13.12 -27.85 27.17
N GLN A 288 -13.81 -27.03 27.97
CA GLN A 288 -15.21 -27.26 28.36
C GLN A 288 -16.15 -26.38 27.53
N ALA A 289 -16.62 -26.92 26.40
CA ALA A 289 -17.44 -26.17 25.43
C ALA A 289 -18.75 -25.59 26.01
N GLY A 290 -19.36 -26.29 26.97
CA GLY A 290 -20.69 -25.93 27.52
C GLY A 290 -20.73 -24.57 28.22
N ASP A 291 -19.62 -24.09 28.76
CA ASP A 291 -19.57 -22.79 29.44
C ASP A 291 -19.72 -21.61 28.47
N PHE A 292 -19.36 -21.81 27.20
CA PHE A 292 -19.34 -20.78 26.16
C PHE A 292 -20.65 -20.66 25.38
N GLU A 293 -21.61 -21.56 25.62
CA GLU A 293 -22.93 -21.49 25.02
C GLU A 293 -23.70 -20.28 25.59
N ARG A 294 -24.26 -19.46 24.70
CA ARG A 294 -25.05 -18.28 25.10
C ARG A 294 -26.41 -18.80 25.54
N GLY A 295 -26.71 -18.75 26.84
CA GLY A 295 -27.97 -19.26 27.38
C GLY A 295 -29.18 -18.56 26.77
N ASP A 296 -30.06 -19.33 26.12
CA ASP A 296 -31.38 -18.85 25.72
C ASP A 296 -32.27 -18.79 26.97
N ASP A 297 -32.47 -17.60 27.52
CA ASP A 297 -33.47 -17.38 28.57
C ASP A 297 -34.88 -17.60 27.99
N GLY A 298 -35.45 -18.77 28.32
CA GLY A 298 -36.66 -19.29 27.70
C GLY A 298 -37.95 -18.59 28.13
N GLY A 299 -38.70 -18.08 27.14
CA GLY A 299 -40.15 -17.88 27.21
C GLY A 299 -40.86 -18.88 26.29
N SER A 300 -41.61 -19.83 26.86
CA SER A 300 -42.35 -20.86 26.09
C SER A 300 -43.83 -20.52 25.85
N ARG A 301 -44.29 -20.90 24.63
CA ARG A 301 -45.66 -21.13 24.07
C ARG A 301 -46.12 -20.10 23.02
N SER A 302 -46.61 -20.47 21.83
CA SER A 302 -46.82 -21.78 21.19
C SER A 302 -46.82 -21.67 19.65
N ASP A 303 -46.54 -22.81 19.01
CA ASP A 303 -46.97 -23.31 17.69
C ASP A 303 -46.92 -22.39 16.45
N ASN A 304 -45.92 -22.61 15.59
CA ASN A 304 -46.24 -23.00 14.20
C ASN A 304 -45.06 -23.72 13.53
N ALA A 305 -45.42 -24.70 12.71
CA ALA A 305 -44.55 -25.67 12.06
C ALA A 305 -43.58 -25.04 11.05
N GLY A 306 -42.32 -25.44 11.14
CA GLY A 306 -41.30 -25.31 10.11
C GLY A 306 -40.33 -26.48 10.26
N ALA A 307 -40.61 -27.57 9.57
CA ALA A 307 -39.81 -28.79 9.63
C ALA A 307 -38.42 -28.58 9.03
N THR A 308 -37.40 -28.62 9.88
CA THR A 308 -36.01 -28.85 9.47
C THR A 308 -35.66 -30.31 9.78
N PRO A 309 -35.11 -31.11 8.86
CA PRO A 309 -34.99 -32.55 9.06
C PRO A 309 -33.94 -32.90 10.11
N MET A 310 -34.30 -33.76 11.05
CA MET A 310 -33.32 -34.47 11.89
C MET A 310 -32.43 -35.36 11.02
N PRO A 311 -31.11 -35.48 11.31
CA PRO A 311 -30.28 -36.48 10.68
C PRO A 311 -30.70 -37.86 11.21
N THR A 312 -31.44 -38.60 10.38
CA THR A 312 -31.63 -40.04 10.59
C THR A 312 -30.30 -40.74 10.44
N ASN A 313 -29.87 -41.45 11.48
CA ASN A 313 -28.80 -42.45 11.39
C ASN A 313 -29.20 -43.52 10.36
N ALA A 314 -28.75 -43.33 9.12
CA ALA A 314 -28.90 -44.31 8.06
C ALA A 314 -27.75 -45.31 8.13
N SER A 315 -27.90 -46.32 8.97
CA SER A 315 -27.25 -47.60 8.74
C SER A 315 -27.86 -48.23 7.49
N GLY A 316 -27.12 -48.27 6.38
CA GLY A 316 -27.43 -49.18 5.27
C GLY A 316 -27.27 -48.62 3.86
N SER A 317 -26.24 -49.12 3.17
CA SER A 317 -26.16 -49.33 1.72
C SER A 317 -26.17 -48.10 0.80
N GLY A 318 -25.01 -47.42 0.69
CA GLY A 318 -24.68 -46.56 -0.44
C GLY A 318 -24.18 -47.38 -1.65
N PRO A 319 -24.44 -46.95 -2.90
CA PRO A 319 -24.11 -47.71 -4.11
C PRO A 319 -22.59 -47.83 -4.32
N GLY A 320 -22.04 -48.97 -3.89
CA GLY A 320 -21.21 -49.87 -4.71
C GLY A 320 -19.96 -49.33 -5.41
N PHE A 321 -18.93 -48.95 -4.66
CA PHE A 321 -17.54 -49.24 -5.07
C PHE A 321 -16.77 -49.81 -3.87
N GLY A 322 -17.16 -51.03 -3.47
CA GLY A 322 -16.40 -51.79 -2.49
C GLY A 322 -14.99 -52.12 -2.99
N ALA A 323 -14.11 -52.54 -2.08
CA ALA A 323 -12.68 -52.78 -2.29
C ALA A 323 -12.29 -53.57 -3.57
N ALA A 324 -13.21 -54.36 -4.13
CA ALA A 324 -13.04 -55.03 -5.43
C ALA A 324 -12.92 -54.05 -6.62
N GLY A 325 -13.59 -52.90 -6.60
CA GLY A 325 -13.50 -51.87 -7.65
C GLY A 325 -12.15 -51.14 -7.67
N ALA A 326 -11.57 -50.90 -6.48
CA ALA A 326 -10.24 -50.30 -6.35
C ALA A 326 -9.14 -51.22 -6.92
N LEU A 327 -9.28 -52.53 -6.75
CA LEU A 327 -8.36 -53.53 -7.31
C LEU A 327 -8.42 -53.62 -8.84
N ALA A 328 -9.61 -53.50 -9.43
CA ALA A 328 -9.77 -53.48 -10.89
C ALA A 328 -9.15 -52.21 -11.52
N ALA A 329 -9.28 -51.06 -10.86
CA ALA A 329 -8.66 -49.81 -11.31
C ALA A 329 -7.12 -49.87 -11.27
N LEU A 330 -6.55 -50.48 -10.23
CA LEU A 330 -5.10 -50.66 -10.11
C LEU A 330 -4.53 -51.60 -11.19
N LEU A 331 -5.24 -52.68 -11.53
CA LEU A 331 -4.83 -53.60 -12.59
C LEU A 331 -4.93 -52.95 -13.99
N ALA A 332 -5.93 -52.11 -14.23
CA ALA A 332 -6.06 -51.35 -15.47
C ALA A 332 -4.91 -50.34 -15.64
N LEU A 333 -4.53 -49.65 -14.57
CA LEU A 333 -3.41 -48.70 -14.58
C LEU A 333 -2.05 -49.41 -14.80
N ALA A 334 -1.85 -50.58 -14.19
CA ALA A 334 -0.63 -51.38 -14.38
C ALA A 334 -0.50 -51.89 -15.82
N ALA A 335 -1.61 -52.32 -16.45
CA ALA A 335 -1.60 -52.77 -17.85
C ALA A 335 -1.32 -51.61 -18.85
N LEU A 336 -1.81 -50.40 -18.55
CA LEU A 336 -1.52 -49.19 -19.34
C LEU A 336 -0.07 -48.74 -19.21
N ALA A 337 0.54 -48.88 -18.03
CA ALA A 337 1.95 -48.58 -17.82
C ALA A 337 2.89 -49.58 -18.54
N ALA A 338 2.53 -50.87 -18.54
CA ALA A 338 3.32 -51.91 -19.23
C ALA A 338 3.32 -51.73 -20.77
N ARG A 339 2.23 -51.22 -21.34
CA ARG A 339 2.15 -50.89 -22.79
C ARG A 339 2.95 -49.67 -23.23
N ARG A 340 3.43 -48.84 -22.30
CA ARG A 340 4.28 -47.68 -22.60
C ARG A 340 5.78 -48.00 -22.55
N HIS A 341 6.15 -49.20 -22.12
CA HIS A 341 7.54 -49.66 -21.99
C HIS A 341 7.89 -50.88 -22.88
N GLN A 342 7.04 -51.17 -23.87
CA GLN A 342 7.36 -52.00 -25.04
C GLN A 342 7.34 -51.12 -26.28
#